data_AF-A0AAJ1PE73-F1
#
_entry.id   AF-A0AAJ1PE73-F1
#
_cell.length_a   1.000
_cell.length_b   1.000
_cell.length_c   1.000
_cell.angle_alpha   90.00
_cell.angle_beta   90.00
_cell.angle_gamma   90.00
#
_symmetry.space_group_name_H-M   'P 1'
#
loop_
_entity.id
_entity.type
_entity.pdbx_description
1 polymer ?
#
loop_
_entity_poly.entity_id
_entity_poly.type
_entity_poly.pdbx_seq_one_letter_code
_entity_poly.pdbx_strand_id
1 'polypeptide(L)'
;MNNERIYQVLKGPVFSEKAQVLGDTVGVQVFKVDINATKLEVKKAVEKLFGVEVVKVNTTITKGKTKRFGKTLGRRSDVKKAYVTLKAGQDVEMADLGDTAESAAE
;
A
#
# COMPACT_ATOMS: atom_id res chain seq x y z
N MET A 1 -17.35 7.50 7.41
CA MET A 1 -16.74 7.31 6.09
C MET A 1 -17.71 6.49 5.27
N ASN A 2 -17.96 6.88 4.02
CA ASN A 2 -18.78 6.07 3.12
C ASN A 2 -18.02 4.81 2.68
N ASN A 3 -18.72 3.70 2.47
CA ASN A 3 -18.09 2.44 2.04
C ASN A 3 -17.32 2.60 0.72
N GLU A 4 -17.84 3.40 -0.21
CA GLU A 4 -17.19 3.72 -1.49
C GLU A 4 -15.79 4.31 -1.32
N ARG A 5 -15.60 5.19 -0.32
CA ARG A 5 -14.31 5.84 -0.09
C ARG A 5 -13.26 4.84 0.37
N ILE A 6 -13.64 3.82 1.11
CA ILE A 6 -12.73 2.79 1.63
C ILE A 6 -12.06 2.03 0.46
N TYR A 7 -12.82 1.70 -0.57
CA TYR A 7 -12.30 0.99 -1.75
C TYR A 7 -11.39 1.86 -2.64
N GLN A 8 -11.46 3.19 -2.52
CA GLN A 8 -10.66 4.11 -3.34
C GLN A 8 -9.34 4.56 -2.67
N VAL A 9 -9.24 4.41 -1.34
CA VAL A 9 -8.11 4.94 -0.56
C VAL A 9 -6.81 4.18 -0.85
N LEU A 10 -6.88 2.85 -0.96
CA LEU A 10 -5.73 1.99 -1.25
C LEU A 10 -5.63 1.76 -2.76
N LYS A 11 -4.47 2.09 -3.35
CA LYS A 11 -4.22 1.92 -4.79
C LYS A 11 -3.39 0.68 -5.11
N GLY A 12 -2.61 0.18 -4.15
CA GLY A 12 -1.80 -1.03 -4.29
C GLY A 12 -0.50 -0.99 -3.49
N PRO A 13 0.26 -2.10 -3.43
CA PRO A 13 1.52 -2.19 -2.70
C PRO A 13 2.67 -1.45 -3.38
N VAL A 14 3.73 -1.18 -2.60
CA VAL A 14 5.01 -0.66 -3.10
C VAL A 14 6.06 -1.77 -3.06
N PHE A 15 6.45 -2.27 -4.23
CA PHE A 15 7.58 -3.19 -4.36
C PHE A 15 8.91 -2.43 -4.40
N SER A 16 9.75 -2.65 -3.41
CA SER A 16 11.12 -2.12 -3.33
C SER A 16 11.89 -2.87 -2.22
N GLU A 17 13.22 -2.94 -2.29
CA GLU A 17 14.04 -3.58 -1.25
C GLU A 17 13.72 -3.05 0.15
N LYS A 18 13.58 -1.73 0.30
CA LYS A 18 13.20 -1.13 1.58
C LYS A 18 11.82 -1.59 2.08
N ALA A 19 10.86 -1.77 1.18
CA ALA A 19 9.52 -2.24 1.58
C ALA A 19 9.58 -3.70 2.04
N GLN A 20 10.36 -4.54 1.34
CA GLN A 20 10.57 -5.94 1.72
C GLN A 20 11.24 -6.04 3.10
N VAL A 21 12.36 -5.34 3.30
CA VAL A 21 13.08 -5.33 4.58
C VAL A 21 12.19 -4.88 5.75
N LEU A 22 11.34 -3.88 5.53
CA LEU A 22 10.40 -3.40 6.55
C LEU A 22 9.28 -4.39 6.86
N GLY A 23 8.79 -5.12 5.86
CA GLY A 23 7.83 -6.21 6.05
C GLY A 23 8.44 -7.32 6.88
N ASP A 24 9.58 -7.85 6.46
CA ASP A 24 10.22 -9.02 7.08
C ASP A 24 10.76 -8.73 8.49
N THR A 25 11.31 -7.53 8.72
CA THR A 25 11.99 -7.21 10.00
C THR A 25 11.03 -6.68 11.05
N VAL A 26 10.05 -5.86 10.65
CA VAL A 26 9.23 -5.05 11.59
C VAL A 26 7.72 -5.31 11.41
N GLY A 27 7.29 -6.00 10.36
CA GLY A 27 5.86 -6.17 10.05
C GLY A 27 5.20 -4.86 9.58
N VAL A 28 5.92 -4.06 8.78
CA VAL A 28 5.42 -2.78 8.27
C VAL A 28 5.14 -2.84 6.78
N GLN A 29 3.85 -2.76 6.41
CA GLN A 29 3.43 -2.83 5.01
C GLN A 29 3.33 -1.46 4.37
N VAL A 30 3.77 -1.36 3.12
CA VAL A 30 3.88 -0.10 2.39
C VAL A 30 2.89 -0.05 1.23
N PHE A 31 1.94 0.87 1.32
CA PHE A 31 0.90 1.08 0.33
C PHE A 31 1.09 2.38 -0.44
N LYS A 32 0.73 2.37 -1.72
CA LYS A 32 0.37 3.58 -2.48
C LYS A 32 -1.08 3.91 -2.15
N VAL A 33 -1.31 5.15 -1.73
CA VAL A 33 -2.63 5.62 -1.31
C VAL A 33 -3.03 6.86 -2.09
N ASP A 34 -4.31 7.19 -2.05
CA ASP A 34 -4.80 8.43 -2.64
C ASP A 34 -4.13 9.68 -2.02
N ILE A 35 -3.87 10.69 -2.85
CA ILE A 35 -3.15 11.89 -2.42
C ILE A 35 -3.93 12.69 -1.37
N ASN A 36 -5.26 12.56 -1.34
CA ASN A 36 -6.11 13.24 -0.37
C ASN A 36 -6.45 12.36 0.84
N ALA A 37 -5.98 11.10 0.88
CA ALA A 37 -6.26 10.20 1.98
C ALA A 37 -5.63 10.66 3.30
N THR A 38 -6.40 10.61 4.39
CA THR A 38 -5.89 10.87 5.75
C THR A 38 -5.48 9.58 6.45
N LYS A 39 -4.70 9.68 7.54
CA LYS A 39 -4.22 8.51 8.30
C LYS A 39 -5.36 7.66 8.87
N LEU A 40 -6.44 8.31 9.32
CA LEU A 40 -7.63 7.62 9.83
C LEU A 40 -8.34 6.82 8.74
N GLU A 41 -8.36 7.35 7.51
CA GLU A 41 -8.96 6.68 6.36
C GLU A 41 -8.16 5.43 5.98
N VAL A 42 -6.83 5.55 5.91
CA VAL A 42 -5.94 4.43 5.59
C VAL A 42 -6.05 3.34 6.65
N LYS A 43 -6.08 3.71 7.95
CA LYS A 43 -6.25 2.75 9.05
C LYS A 43 -7.54 1.94 8.88
N LYS A 44 -8.68 2.62 8.76
CA LYS A 44 -9.99 1.97 8.60
C LYS A 44 -10.08 1.13 7.34
N ALA A 45 -9.45 1.58 6.24
CA ALA A 45 -9.46 0.84 4.99
C ALA A 45 -8.67 -0.46 5.08
N VAL A 46 -7.48 -0.42 5.68
CA VAL A 46 -6.64 -1.62 5.86
C VAL A 46 -7.32 -2.61 6.81
N GLU A 47 -7.85 -2.13 7.95
CA GLU A 47 -8.55 -2.98 8.92
C GLU A 47 -9.77 -3.66 8.30
N LYS A 48 -10.55 -2.92 7.49
CA LYS A 48 -11.77 -3.46 6.86
C LYS A 48 -11.49 -4.42 5.70
N LEU A 49 -10.48 -4.12 4.87
CA LEU A 49 -10.22 -4.91 3.65
C LEU A 49 -9.39 -6.17 3.93
N PHE A 50 -8.50 -6.11 4.92
CA PHE A 50 -7.59 -7.22 5.22
C PHE A 50 -7.90 -7.92 6.55
N GLY A 51 -8.84 -7.39 7.37
CA GLY A 51 -9.21 -8.01 8.65
C GLY A 51 -8.10 -7.97 9.71
N VAL A 52 -7.08 -7.15 9.53
CA VAL A 52 -5.92 -7.01 10.43
C VAL A 52 -6.09 -5.82 11.38
N GLU A 53 -5.41 -5.83 12.52
CA GLU A 53 -5.35 -4.72 13.48
C GLU A 53 -4.14 -3.81 13.20
N VAL A 54 -4.40 -2.52 13.03
CA VAL A 54 -3.36 -1.53 12.71
C VAL A 54 -2.97 -0.73 13.95
N VAL A 55 -1.69 -0.80 14.31
CA VAL A 55 -1.11 -0.05 15.44
C VAL A 55 -0.87 1.40 15.06
N LYS A 56 -0.19 1.63 13.92
CA LYS A 56 0.27 2.97 13.51
C LYS A 56 0.29 3.14 12.01
N VAL A 57 -0.01 4.37 11.55
CA VAL A 57 0.09 4.75 10.14
C VAL A 57 0.95 6.00 9.99
N ASN A 58 2.00 5.88 9.17
CA ASN A 58 2.85 7.00 8.76
C ASN A 58 2.66 7.25 7.27
N THR A 59 2.59 8.51 6.84
CA THR A 59 2.36 8.87 5.44
C THR A 59 3.45 9.79 4.92
N THR A 60 3.86 9.61 3.67
CA THR A 60 4.85 10.47 2.99
C THR A 60 4.39 10.78 1.58
N ILE A 61 4.54 12.03 1.15
CA ILE A 61 4.26 12.43 -0.24
C ILE A 61 5.58 12.55 -0.99
N THR A 62 5.74 11.76 -2.05
CA THR A 62 6.87 11.87 -2.98
C THR A 62 6.45 12.72 -4.17
N LYS A 63 7.15 13.82 -4.40
CA LYS A 63 6.91 14.68 -5.56
C LYS A 63 7.30 13.96 -6.85
N GLY A 64 6.45 14.06 -7.86
CA GLY A 64 6.70 13.49 -9.16
C GLY A 64 7.88 14.17 -9.85
N LYS A 65 8.76 13.37 -10.46
CA LYS A 65 9.95 13.89 -11.16
C LYS A 65 9.54 14.62 -12.44
N THR A 66 10.13 15.79 -12.67
CA THR A 66 10.08 16.46 -13.97
C THR A 66 10.95 15.68 -14.95
N LYS A 67 10.38 15.32 -16.10
CA LYS A 67 11.04 14.55 -17.15
C LYS A 67 10.70 15.13 -18.50
N ARG A 68 11.69 15.14 -19.39
CA ARG A 68 11.48 15.52 -20.79
C ARG A 68 10.91 14.33 -21.55
N PHE A 69 9.78 14.55 -22.22
CA PHE A 69 9.17 13.60 -23.14
C PHE A 69 9.37 14.13 -24.56
N GLY A 70 10.42 13.65 -25.24
CA GLY A 70 10.83 14.17 -26.55
C GLY A 70 11.26 15.64 -26.48
N LYS A 71 10.46 16.52 -27.08
CA LYS A 71 10.71 17.98 -27.09
C LYS A 71 10.08 18.71 -25.89
N THR A 72 9.04 18.14 -25.27
CA THR A 72 8.25 18.84 -24.23
C THR A 72 8.67 18.42 -22.83
N LEU A 73 8.71 19.38 -21.89
CA LEU A 73 8.88 19.09 -20.47
C LEU A 73 7.55 18.67 -19.85
N GLY A 74 7.51 17.47 -19.27
CA GLY A 74 6.36 16.97 -18.52
C GLY A 74 6.74 16.68 -17.06
N ARG A 75 5.73 16.55 -16.19
CA ARG A 75 5.93 16.17 -14.80
C ARG A 75 5.05 14.98 -14.47
N ARG A 76 5.63 13.98 -13.78
CA ARG A 76 4.87 12.83 -13.29
C ARG A 76 3.96 13.24 -12.13
N SER A 77 2.88 12.51 -11.90
CA SER A 77 1.99 12.74 -10.77
C SER A 77 2.70 12.47 -9.43
N ASP A 78 2.33 13.25 -8.41
CA ASP A 78 2.78 13.04 -7.04
C ASP A 78 2.17 11.74 -6.48
N VAL A 79 2.94 11.02 -5.65
CA VAL A 79 2.49 9.74 -5.06
C VAL A 79 2.54 9.84 -3.54
N LYS A 80 1.44 9.52 -2.86
CA LYS A 80 1.42 9.35 -1.41
C LYS A 80 1.67 7.88 -1.07
N LYS A 81 2.64 7.63 -0.19
CA LYS A 81 2.95 6.33 0.39
C LYS A 81 2.48 6.29 1.83
N ALA A 82 1.91 5.17 2.26
CA ALA A 82 1.56 4.91 3.64
C ALA A 82 2.35 3.69 4.15
N TYR A 83 3.06 3.88 5.26
CA TYR A 83 3.69 2.82 6.04
C TYR A 83 2.74 2.45 7.17
N VAL A 84 2.28 1.21 7.17
CA VAL A 84 1.25 0.71 8.07
C VAL A 84 1.89 -0.35 8.96
N THR A 85 1.96 -0.07 10.25
CA THR A 85 2.48 -1.01 11.26
C THR A 85 1.32 -1.87 11.75
N LEU A 86 1.44 -3.17 11.51
CA LEU A 86 0.49 -4.17 11.97
C LEU A 86 0.77 -4.55 13.43
N LYS A 87 -0.20 -5.20 14.07
CA LYS A 87 0.02 -5.82 15.37
C LYS A 87 0.91 -7.05 15.21
N ALA A 88 1.71 -7.35 16.23
CA ALA A 88 2.63 -8.49 16.20
C ALA A 88 1.88 -9.80 15.91
N GLY A 89 2.42 -10.60 14.99
CA GLY A 89 1.87 -11.91 14.60
C GLY A 89 0.76 -11.85 13.54
N GLN A 90 0.45 -10.68 12.99
CA GLN A 90 -0.45 -10.55 11.85
C GLN A 90 0.36 -10.30 10.58
N ASP A 91 0.13 -11.13 9.58
CA ASP A 91 0.69 -10.96 8.25
C ASP A 91 -0.42 -10.57 7.26
N VAL A 92 -0.03 -9.81 6.24
CA VAL A 92 -0.92 -9.52 5.12
C VAL A 92 -0.41 -10.37 3.98
N GLU A 93 -1.05 -11.52 3.75
CA GLU A 93 -0.81 -12.35 2.58
C GLU A 93 -1.13 -11.54 1.32
N MET A 94 -0.09 -11.01 0.70
CA MET A 94 -0.18 -10.09 -0.42
C MET A 94 0.25 -10.74 -1.74
N ALA A 95 0.66 -12.02 -1.71
CA ALA A 95 1.56 -12.58 -2.72
C ALA A 95 1.03 -13.77 -3.55
N ASP A 96 -0.01 -14.52 -3.17
CA ASP A 96 -0.31 -15.78 -3.88
C ASP A 96 -1.70 -15.80 -4.54
N LEU A 97 -1.83 -15.07 -5.65
CA LEU A 97 -2.92 -15.25 -6.63
C LEU A 97 -2.42 -15.96 -7.90
N GLY A 98 -1.46 -16.88 -7.74
CA GLY A 98 -0.84 -17.61 -8.84
C GLY A 98 -0.61 -19.12 -8.62
N ASP A 99 -0.71 -19.65 -7.40
CA ASP A 99 -0.28 -21.04 -7.11
C ASP A 99 -1.40 -21.98 -6.60
N THR A 100 -2.58 -21.45 -6.29
CA THR A 100 -3.71 -22.27 -5.78
C THR A 100 -4.48 -23.04 -6.87
N ALA A 101 -4.07 -22.94 -8.14
CA ALA A 101 -4.71 -23.67 -9.25
C ALA A 101 -4.05 -25.02 -9.58
N GLU A 102 -2.81 -25.30 -9.13
CA GLU A 102 -2.11 -26.56 -9.47
C GLU A 102 -2.08 -27.62 -8.35
N SER A 103 -2.38 -27.29 -7.09
CA SER A 103 -2.31 -28.28 -5.99
C SER A 103 -3.62 -29.03 -5.68
N ALA A 104 -4.66 -28.88 -6.49
CA ALA A 104 -5.95 -29.57 -6.30
C ALA A 104 -6.19 -30.71 -7.31
N ALA A 105 -5.18 -31.06 -8.12
CA ALA A 105 -5.24 -32.10 -9.15
C ALA A 105 -4.39 -33.35 -8.84
N GLU A 106 -3.94 -33.53 -7.60
CA GLU A 106 -3.34 -34.79 -7.13
C GLU A 106 -3.97 -35.25 -5.82
#